data_AF-A0A484X5P0-F1
#
_entry.id   AF-A0A484X5P0-F1
#
_cell.length_a   1.000
_cell.length_b   1.000
_cell.length_c   1.000
_cell.angle_alpha   90.00
_cell.angle_beta   90.00
_cell.angle_gamma   90.00
#
_symmetry.space_group_name_H-M   'P 1'
#
loop_
_entity.id
_entity.type
_entity.pdbx_description
1 polymer ?
#
loop_
_entity_poly.entity_id
_entity_poly.type
_entity_poly.pdbx_seq_one_letter_code
_entity_poly.pdbx_strand_id
1 'polypeptide(L)' 'MKKSWFTHTGLTTEEANELVARYKSNGVSVEKSLDIDPRLWIVSALLPQQKSSPCTQQSMRSRAWG' A
#
# COMPACT_ATOMS: atom_id res chain seq x y z
N MET A 1 -15.94 -8.49 0.53
CA MET A 1 -14.53 -8.08 0.49
C MET A 1 -14.42 -6.91 -0.48
N LYS A 2 -14.20 -5.68 0.01
CA LYS A 2 -14.00 -4.53 -0.88
C LYS A 2 -12.52 -4.51 -1.26
N LYS A 3 -12.22 -4.52 -2.56
CA LYS A 3 -10.87 -4.32 -3.07
C LYS A 3 -10.70 -2.81 -3.22
N SER A 4 -9.69 -2.24 -2.59
CA SER A 4 -9.36 -0.82 -2.70
C SER A 4 -8.09 -0.66 -3.51
N TRP A 5 -8.06 0.32 -4.41
CA TRP A 5 -6.86 0.69 -5.13
C TRP A 5 -5.95 1.48 -4.19
N PHE A 6 -4.70 1.03 -4.04
CA PHE A 6 -3.66 1.76 -3.33
C PHE A 6 -2.75 2.44 -4.35
N THR A 7 -2.70 3.76 -4.33
CA THR A 7 -1.96 4.56 -5.30
C THR A 7 -0.69 5.11 -4.66
N HIS A 8 0.46 4.79 -5.26
CA HIS A 8 1.74 5.40 -4.95
C HIS A 8 2.04 6.47 -6.01
N THR A 9 2.42 7.67 -5.58
CA THR A 9 2.75 8.81 -6.46
C THR A 9 4.20 9.23 -6.23
N GLY A 10 4.82 9.87 -7.22
CA GLY A 10 6.17 10.40 -7.10
C GLY A 10 7.28 9.34 -7.09
N LEU A 11 7.03 8.16 -7.64
CA LEU A 11 8.04 7.09 -7.73
C LEU A 11 8.99 7.33 -8.90
N THR A 12 10.28 7.04 -8.72
CA THR A 12 11.21 6.96 -9.84
C THR A 12 10.98 5.69 -10.68
N THR A 13 11.57 5.62 -11.87
CA THR A 13 11.42 4.46 -12.78
C THR A 13 11.88 3.15 -12.14
N GLU A 14 12.97 3.17 -11.39
CA GLU A 14 13.52 1.99 -10.71
C GLU A 14 12.60 1.53 -9.59
N GLU A 15 12.19 2.46 -8.71
CA GLU A 15 11.26 2.17 -7.61
C GLU A 15 9.92 1.65 -8.12
N ALA A 16 9.38 2.25 -9.18
CA ALA A 16 8.12 1.81 -9.78
C ALA A 16 8.24 0.37 -10.34
N ASN A 17 9.35 0.03 -10.98
CA ASN A 17 9.55 -1.32 -11.51
C ASN A 17 9.73 -2.35 -10.39
N GLU A 18 10.49 -2.03 -9.34
CA GLU A 18 10.66 -2.91 -8.17
C GLU A 18 9.31 -3.15 -7.47
N LEU A 19 8.53 -2.09 -7.27
CA LEU A 19 7.23 -2.14 -6.62
C LEU A 19 6.22 -2.96 -7.43
N VAL A 20 6.20 -2.79 -8.76
CA VAL A 20 5.41 -3.62 -9.67
C VAL A 20 5.83 -5.09 -9.59
N ALA A 21 7.13 -5.39 -9.60
CA ALA A 21 7.63 -6.77 -9.50
C ALA A 21 7.22 -7.42 -8.17
N ARG A 22 7.34 -6.69 -7.06
CA ARG A 22 6.94 -7.16 -5.74
C ARG A 22 5.45 -7.48 -5.69
N TYR A 23 4.59 -6.60 -6.18
CA TYR A 23 3.14 -6.84 -6.19
C TYR A 23 2.74 -7.99 -7.12
N LYS A 24 3.36 -8.11 -8.31
CA LYS A 24 3.15 -9.24 -9.21
C LYS A 24 3.54 -10.56 -8.56
N SER A 25 4.65 -10.61 -7.83
CA SER A 25 5.06 -11.79 -7.06
C SER A 25 4.06 -12.17 -5.97
N ASN A 26 3.30 -11.21 -5.45
CA ASN A 26 2.22 -11.43 -4.49
C ASN A 26 0.87 -11.75 -5.15
N GLY A 27 0.81 -11.85 -6.49
CA GLY A 27 -0.44 -12.10 -7.23
C GLY A 27 -1.41 -10.92 -7.21
N VAL A 28 -0.93 -9.71 -6.92
CA VAL A 28 -1.74 -8.49 -6.89
C VAL A 28 -1.79 -7.85 -8.28
N SER A 29 -2.97 -7.44 -8.73
CA SER A 29 -3.13 -6.68 -9.98
C SER A 29 -2.59 -5.26 -9.78
N VAL A 30 -1.71 -4.83 -10.70
CA VAL A 30 -1.06 -3.51 -10.65
C VAL A 30 -1.24 -2.79 -11.97
N GLU A 31 -1.54 -1.51 -11.90
CA GLU A 31 -1.54 -0.57 -13.01
C GLU A 31 -0.41 0.44 -12.81
N LYS A 32 0.35 0.71 -13.88
CA LYS A 32 1.43 1.70 -13.89
C LYS A 32 1.09 2.77 -14.92
N SER A 33 1.03 4.01 -14.48
CA SER A 33 0.71 5.18 -15.30
C SER A 33 1.80 6.24 -15.16
N LEU A 34 2.05 6.99 -16.22
CA LEU A 34 3.01 8.08 -16.23
C LEU A 34 2.38 9.29 -15.51
N ASP A 35 3.15 9.97 -14.66
CA ASP A 35 2.67 11.17 -13.97
C ASP A 35 2.71 12.41 -14.90
N ILE A 36 2.28 13.58 -14.40
CA ILE A 36 2.41 14.86 -15.11
C ILE A 36 3.89 15.17 -15.35
N ASP A 37 4.73 14.83 -14.38
CA ASP A 37 6.18 14.86 -14.53
C ASP A 37 6.69 13.58 -15.21
N PRO A 38 7.38 13.66 -16.37
CA PRO A 38 7.80 12.47 -17.13
C PRO A 38 8.88 11.62 -16.45
N ARG A 39 9.40 12.10 -15.32
CA ARG A 39 10.38 11.39 -14.48
C ARG A 39 9.71 10.56 -13.40
N LEU A 40 8.44 10.84 -13.11
CA LEU A 40 7.69 10.24 -12.02
C LEU A 40 6.64 9.27 -12.56
N TRP A 41 6.40 8.24 -11.78
CA TRP A 41 5.42 7.20 -12.08
C TRP A 41 4.37 7.12 -10.98
N ILE A 42 3.14 6.86 -11.40
CA ILE A 42 2.03 6.51 -10.52
C ILE A 42 1.82 5.01 -10.62
N VAL A 43 1.79 4.33 -9.48
CA VAL A 43 1.54 2.89 -9.42
C VAL A 43 0.33 2.61 -8.54
N SER A 44 -0.71 2.03 -9.14
CA SER A 44 -1.95 1.65 -8.45
C SER A 44 -2.03 0.15 -8.30
N ALA A 45 -2.11 -0.35 -7.08
CA ALA A 45 -2.21 -1.78 -6.79
C ALA A 45 -3.58 -2.12 -6.18
N LEU A 46 -4.21 -3.19 -6.67
CA LEU A 46 -5.51 -3.65 -6.21
C LEU A 46 -5.35 -4.58 -5.00
N LEU A 47 -5.18 -3.99 -3.81
CA LEU A 47 -5.03 -4.79 -2.60
C LEU A 47 -6.40 -5.24 -2.08
N PRO A 48 -6.55 -6.52 -1.69
CA PRO A 48 -7.63 -6.89 -0.79
C PRO A 48 -7.39 -6.16 0.52
N GLN A 49 -8.35 -5.35 0.96
CA GLN A 49 -8.25 -4.60 2.21
C GLN A 49 -7.87 -5.58 3.32
N GLN A 50 -6.66 -5.43 3.89
CA GLN A 50 -6.35 -6.11 5.14
C GLN A 50 -7.46 -5.68 6.10
N LYS A 51 -8.18 -6.64 6.68
CA LYS A 51 -9.05 -6.36 7.81
C LYS A 51 -8.13 -5.68 8.81
N SER A 52 -8.31 -4.37 9.02
CA SER A 52 -7.57 -3.63 10.03
C SER A 52 -7.53 -4.53 11.25
N SER A 53 -6.33 -4.93 11.68
CA SER A 53 -6.17 -5.72 12.89
C SER A 53 -7.07 -5.07 13.93
N PRO A 54 -7.97 -5.82 14.60
CA PRO A 54 -8.89 -5.21 15.56
C PRO A 54 -8.05 -4.34 16.46
N CYS A 55 -8.31 -3.03 16.40
CA CYS A 55 -7.59 -2.00 17.12
C CYS A 55 -7.35 -2.55 18.52
N THR A 56 -6.08 -2.75 18.90
CA THR A 56 -5.68 -3.43 20.13
C THR A 56 -6.63 -3.02 21.24
N GLN A 57 -7.48 -3.94 21.70
CA GLN A 57 -8.45 -3.62 22.74
C GLN A 57 -7.69 -3.01 23.92
N GLN A 58 -8.26 -1.97 24.53
CA GLN A 58 -7.70 -1.11 25.59
C GLN A 58 -7.21 -1.84 26.86
N SER A 59 -7.01 -3.16 26.83
CA SER A 59 -6.47 -3.99 27.89
C SER A 59 -5.03 -3.66 28.27
N MET A 60 -4.30 -2.86 27.47
CA MET A 60 -2.99 -2.31 27.85
C MET A 60 -3.14 -0.92 28.50
N ARG A 61 -4.07 -0.80 29.46
CA ARG A 61 -4.07 0.29 30.45
C ARG A 61 -3.22 -0.15 31.63
N SER A 62 -1.99 0.37 31.71
CA SER A 62 -1.14 0.20 32.89
C SER A 62 -1.82 0.80 34.11
N ARG A 63 -2.09 0.00 35.13
CA ARG A 63 -2.67 0.40 36.41
C ARG A 63 -1.58 0.85 37.40
N ALA A 64 -0.51 1.46 36.90
CA ALA A 64 0.74 1.70 37.64
C ALA A 64 0.97 3.17 38.05
N TRP A 65 -0.07 4.01 37.94
CA TRP A 65 -0.10 5.33 38.57
C TRP A 65 -1.48 5.50 39.21
N GLY A 66 -1.59 5.01 40.44
CA GLY A 66 -2.66 5.28 41.39
C GLY A 66 -2.01 5.60 42.72
#